data_AF-A0A0G1KDB1-F1
#
_entry.id   AF-A0A0G1KDB1-F1
#
_cell.length_a   1.000
_cell.length_b   1.000
_cell.length_c   1.000
_cell.angle_alpha   90.00
_cell.angle_beta   90.00
_cell.angle_gamma   90.00
#
_symmetry.space_group_name_H-M   'P 1'
#
loop_
_entity.id
_entity.type
_entity.pdbx_description
1 polymer ?
#
loop_
_entity_poly.entity_id
_entity_poly.type
_entity_poly.pdbx_seq_one_letter_code
_entity_poly.pdbx_strand_id
1 'polypeptide(L)'
;MRLPLISKISRRLLNFIITALAIAGVFHIGLTLSIISLPQNKEVISVKNFSASILKTASEGMELKTRTQTFKVSPEELQKWIEPYQRDYSGETDFRLNSMMTDYLNTLSPLINIEPVNAKFTFANNRAQVFVPSSSGKKLNLEKSIVSVGTVVLENGPSAELAVEIVEPEITLDKINNLGISTLLGRGESDYGHSSAARIHNIKIGMSKFNGVILKPGEEFSFNNLLGPVEEREGYQAELVIKNGGLVREFGGGLCQVATTVFRSAILSGLEIKERKPHSFPVQYYNPQGFDATIYPGIVDLRFINNTESHALIQTRLIGSRLRVEVYGSNPGKEVAMEGPFQYDQKANGSMRAYFIRKIYTDGKLEKEERFDSVYKPPPPHPLERNPLE
;
A
#
# COMPACT_ATOMS: atom_id res chain seq x y z
N MET A 1 -79.30 -8.82 -3.01
CA MET A 1 -79.02 -7.39 -3.19
C MET A 1 -77.54 -7.18 -2.94
N ARG A 2 -76.77 -6.87 -3.99
CA ARG A 2 -75.30 -6.78 -3.98
C ARG A 2 -74.88 -5.50 -3.24
N LEU A 3 -73.97 -5.61 -2.28
CA LEU A 3 -73.28 -4.46 -1.67
C LEU A 3 -72.31 -3.84 -2.70
N PRO A 4 -72.30 -2.51 -2.87
CA PRO A 4 -71.53 -1.86 -3.91
C PRO A 4 -70.03 -1.77 -3.53
N LEU A 5 -69.23 -1.84 -4.59
CA LEU A 5 -67.77 -1.73 -4.64
C LEU A 5 -67.21 -0.66 -3.70
N ILE A 6 -66.18 -1.05 -2.93
CA ILE A 6 -65.14 -0.15 -2.44
C ILE A 6 -64.50 0.51 -3.67
N SER A 7 -64.87 1.76 -3.90
CA SER A 7 -64.47 2.57 -5.04
C SER A 7 -63.02 3.02 -4.93
N LYS A 8 -62.22 2.71 -5.96
CA LYS A 8 -60.97 3.38 -6.38
C LYS A 8 -60.06 3.89 -5.24
N ILE A 9 -59.40 2.98 -4.55
CA ILE A 9 -58.09 3.31 -3.97
C ILE A 9 -57.16 3.58 -5.15
N SER A 10 -56.67 4.82 -5.29
CA SER A 10 -55.77 5.16 -6.39
C SER A 10 -54.51 4.30 -6.29
N ARG A 11 -53.95 3.88 -7.44
CA ARG A 11 -52.73 3.07 -7.49
C ARG A 11 -51.57 3.73 -6.74
N ARG A 12 -51.55 5.06 -6.67
CA ARG A 12 -50.61 5.85 -5.87
C ARG A 12 -50.81 5.68 -4.36
N LEU A 13 -52.06 5.68 -3.88
CA LEU A 13 -52.35 5.47 -2.46
C LEU A 13 -52.05 4.04 -2.03
N LEU A 14 -52.34 3.05 -2.88
CA LEU A 14 -51.98 1.66 -2.62
C LEU A 14 -50.45 1.47 -2.55
N ASN A 15 -49.71 2.05 -3.50
CA ASN A 15 -48.25 2.03 -3.48
C ASN A 15 -47.70 2.72 -2.22
N PHE A 16 -48.26 3.86 -1.82
CA PHE A 16 -47.85 4.56 -0.60
C PHE A 16 -48.05 3.71 0.66
N ILE A 17 -49.20 3.03 0.78
CA ILE A 17 -49.48 2.13 1.91
C ILE A 17 -48.51 0.94 1.92
N ILE A 18 -48.23 0.33 0.76
CA ILE A 18 -47.27 -0.78 0.64
C ILE A 18 -45.85 -0.31 1.01
N THR A 19 -45.43 0.86 0.52
CA THR A 19 -44.11 1.43 0.85
C THR A 19 -44.02 1.77 2.34
N ALA A 20 -45.07 2.34 2.95
CA ALA A 20 -45.09 2.64 4.38
C ALA A 20 -45.02 1.36 5.23
N LEU A 21 -45.76 0.31 4.87
CA LEU A 21 -45.69 -1.01 5.53
C LEU A 21 -44.30 -1.65 5.36
N ALA A 22 -43.69 -1.55 4.18
CA ALA A 22 -42.35 -2.06 3.93
C ALA A 22 -41.29 -1.31 4.76
N ILE A 23 -41.37 0.03 4.84
CA ILE A 23 -40.47 0.84 5.67
C ILE A 23 -40.65 0.52 7.15
N ALA A 24 -41.90 0.43 7.64
CA ALA A 24 -42.17 0.06 9.03
C ALA A 24 -41.68 -1.36 9.36
N GLY A 25 -41.85 -2.30 8.42
CA GLY A 25 -41.32 -3.66 8.52
C GLY A 25 -39.79 -3.69 8.57
N VAL A 26 -39.11 -2.99 7.66
CA VAL A 26 -37.63 -2.88 7.64
C VAL A 26 -37.12 -2.20 8.89
N PHE A 27 -37.79 -1.15 9.37
CA PHE A 27 -37.41 -0.46 10.60
C PHE A 27 -37.59 -1.36 11.81
N HIS A 28 -38.72 -2.06 11.93
CA HIS A 28 -38.98 -2.94 13.06
C HIS A 28 -38.07 -4.18 13.06
N ILE A 29 -37.87 -4.81 11.89
CA ILE A 29 -36.94 -5.93 11.70
C ILE A 29 -35.51 -5.48 11.97
N GLY A 30 -35.10 -4.33 11.44
CA GLY A 30 -33.81 -3.70 11.70
C GLY A 30 -33.60 -3.43 13.19
N LEU A 31 -34.60 -2.87 13.89
CA LEU A 31 -34.56 -2.63 15.33
C LEU A 31 -34.44 -3.94 16.12
N THR A 32 -35.21 -4.98 15.75
CA THR A 32 -35.12 -6.29 16.41
C THR A 32 -33.78 -6.98 16.17
N LEU A 33 -33.23 -6.90 14.95
CA LEU A 33 -31.89 -7.41 14.63
C LEU A 33 -30.81 -6.66 15.40
N SER A 34 -30.91 -5.33 15.50
CA SER A 34 -29.98 -4.52 16.30
C SER A 34 -30.06 -4.82 17.80
N ILE A 35 -31.25 -5.13 18.33
CA ILE A 35 -31.43 -5.53 19.74
C ILE A 35 -30.86 -6.94 19.98
N ILE A 36 -31.03 -7.87 19.03
CA ILE A 36 -30.44 -9.21 19.10
C ILE A 36 -28.91 -9.18 18.93
N SER A 37 -28.37 -8.21 18.19
CA SER A 37 -26.92 -8.04 18.01
C SER A 37 -26.22 -7.28 19.13
N LEU A 38 -26.96 -6.70 20.09
CA LEU A 38 -26.35 -6.24 21.33
C LEU A 38 -25.88 -7.49 22.09
N PRO A 39 -24.59 -7.60 22.44
CA PRO A 39 -24.10 -8.76 23.17
C PRO A 39 -24.77 -8.80 24.55
N GLN A 40 -25.84 -9.58 24.67
CA GLN A 40 -26.66 -9.75 25.87
C GLN A 40 -26.02 -10.70 26.91
N ASN A 41 -24.71 -10.90 26.86
CA ASN A 41 -24.01 -11.66 27.89
C ASN A 41 -22.57 -11.17 27.99
N LYS A 42 -22.38 -10.06 28.71
CA LYS A 42 -21.15 -9.92 29.50
C LYS A 42 -21.47 -10.58 30.83
N GLU A 43 -20.84 -11.72 31.12
CA GLU A 43 -20.82 -12.23 32.48
C GLU A 43 -20.47 -11.07 33.42
N VAL A 44 -21.37 -10.74 34.34
CA VAL A 44 -21.09 -9.75 35.36
C VAL A 44 -20.15 -10.42 36.35
N ILE A 45 -18.84 -10.28 36.11
CA ILE A 45 -17.82 -10.80 37.01
C ILE A 45 -17.91 -9.96 38.29
N SER A 46 -18.39 -10.58 39.38
CA SER A 46 -18.36 -9.97 40.71
C SER A 46 -16.91 -9.99 41.22
N VAL A 47 -16.16 -8.93 40.95
CA VAL A 47 -14.81 -8.77 41.49
C VAL A 47 -14.92 -8.20 42.91
N LYS A 48 -15.11 -9.08 43.91
CA LYS A 48 -14.95 -8.66 45.31
C LYS A 48 -13.51 -8.15 45.50
N ASN A 49 -13.34 -6.98 46.13
CA ASN A 49 -12.05 -6.32 46.40
C ASN A 49 -11.31 -5.76 45.17
N PHE A 50 -12.03 -5.33 44.12
CA PHE A 50 -11.48 -4.71 42.90
C PHE A 50 -10.35 -3.70 43.14
N SER A 51 -10.61 -2.72 44.00
CA SER A 51 -9.64 -1.66 44.32
C SER A 51 -8.37 -2.21 44.95
N ALA A 52 -8.49 -3.21 45.82
CA ALA A 52 -7.35 -3.81 46.51
C ALA A 52 -6.48 -4.63 45.54
N SER A 53 -7.08 -5.34 44.59
CA SER A 53 -6.36 -6.10 43.56
C SER A 53 -5.54 -5.19 42.66
N ILE A 54 -6.18 -4.14 42.11
CA ILE A 54 -5.52 -3.18 41.22
C ILE A 54 -4.36 -2.46 41.93
N LEU A 55 -4.60 -1.98 43.16
CA LEU A 55 -3.57 -1.28 43.94
C LEU A 55 -2.39 -2.19 44.31
N LYS A 56 -2.66 -3.47 44.60
CA LYS A 56 -1.60 -4.44 44.90
C LYS A 56 -0.73 -4.70 43.67
N THR A 57 -1.33 -4.96 42.50
CA THR A 57 -0.57 -5.15 41.25
C THR A 57 0.26 -3.92 40.93
N ALA A 58 -0.31 -2.73 41.11
CA ALA A 58 0.39 -1.46 40.92
C ALA A 58 1.59 -1.25 41.84
N SER A 59 1.62 -1.91 43.01
CA SER A 59 2.75 -1.85 43.95
C SER A 59 3.86 -2.85 43.65
N GLU A 60 3.53 -3.98 43.01
CA GLU A 60 4.47 -5.08 42.76
C GLU A 60 5.07 -5.04 41.34
N GLY A 61 4.44 -4.33 40.40
CA GLY A 61 4.81 -4.37 38.98
C GLY A 61 4.22 -5.58 38.28
N MET A 62 4.43 -5.69 36.97
CA MET A 62 4.02 -6.88 36.21
C MET A 62 4.89 -7.14 34.99
N GLU A 63 4.82 -8.35 34.44
CA GLU A 63 5.46 -8.71 33.19
C GLU A 63 4.45 -8.85 32.05
N LEU A 64 4.73 -8.25 30.90
CA LEU A 64 4.00 -8.48 29.66
C LEU A 64 4.82 -9.41 28.76
N LYS A 65 4.22 -10.50 28.30
CA LYS A 65 4.94 -11.56 27.59
C LYS A 65 4.38 -11.77 26.21
N THR A 66 5.28 -11.90 25.24
CA THR A 66 5.02 -12.58 23.97
C THR A 66 5.71 -13.94 24.00
N ARG A 67 5.55 -14.76 22.96
CA ARG A 67 6.29 -16.04 22.84
C ARG A 67 7.82 -15.88 22.86
N THR A 68 8.34 -14.70 22.51
CA THR A 68 9.78 -14.49 22.27
C THR A 68 10.39 -13.36 23.09
N GLN A 69 9.58 -12.52 23.72
CA GLN A 69 10.02 -11.31 24.42
C GLN A 69 9.23 -11.11 25.70
N THR A 70 9.88 -10.55 26.72
CA THR A 70 9.27 -10.17 27.99
C THR A 70 9.55 -8.69 28.26
N PHE A 71 8.51 -7.93 28.58
CA PHE A 71 8.57 -6.53 28.94
C PHE A 71 8.21 -6.38 30.41
N LYS A 72 9.01 -5.65 31.17
CA LYS A 72 8.72 -5.35 32.58
C LYS A 72 8.01 -4.01 32.68
N VAL A 73 6.85 -4.01 33.34
CA VAL A 73 6.11 -2.80 33.68
C VAL A 73 6.38 -2.50 35.14
N SER A 74 6.99 -1.35 35.39
CA SER A 74 7.36 -0.97 36.76
C SER A 74 6.12 -0.54 37.56
N PRO A 75 6.19 -0.58 38.90
CA PRO A 75 5.13 -0.05 39.76
C PRO A 75 4.73 1.39 39.41
N GLU A 76 5.70 2.25 39.10
CA GLU A 76 5.46 3.67 38.76
C GLU A 76 4.68 3.81 37.45
N GLU A 77 4.89 2.90 36.50
CA GLU A 77 4.16 2.90 35.24
C GLU A 77 2.73 2.39 35.43
N LEU A 78 2.55 1.30 36.18
CA LEU A 78 1.22 0.77 36.50
C LEU A 78 0.35 1.78 37.25
N GLN A 79 0.94 2.57 38.15
CA GLN A 79 0.20 3.62 38.85
C GLN A 79 -0.41 4.67 37.91
N LYS A 80 0.23 4.94 36.75
CA LYS A 80 -0.33 5.87 35.75
C LYS A 80 -1.55 5.29 35.05
N TRP A 81 -1.67 3.97 34.99
CA TRP A 81 -2.80 3.30 34.34
C TRP A 81 -4.07 3.38 35.18
N ILE A 82 -3.95 3.76 36.44
CA ILE A 82 -5.02 3.70 37.42
C ILE A 82 -5.50 5.11 37.73
N GLU A 83 -6.81 5.32 37.65
CA GLU A 83 -7.43 6.58 38.04
C GLU A 83 -8.59 6.36 39.00
N PRO A 84 -8.81 7.28 39.97
CA PRO A 84 -9.96 7.22 40.84
C PRO A 84 -11.23 7.62 40.07
N TYR A 85 -12.36 7.00 40.40
CA TYR A 85 -13.70 7.37 39.94
C TYR A 85 -14.69 7.24 41.11
N GLN A 86 -15.81 7.97 41.05
CA GLN A 86 -16.89 7.78 42.01
C GLN A 86 -17.95 6.83 41.46
N ARG A 87 -18.40 5.90 42.29
CA ARG A 87 -19.47 4.96 41.94
C ARG A 87 -20.82 5.66 42.00
N ASP A 88 -21.53 5.72 40.88
CA ASP A 88 -22.83 6.40 40.77
C ASP A 88 -23.88 5.88 41.78
N TYR A 89 -23.80 4.60 42.14
CA TYR A 89 -24.79 3.95 43.02
C TYR A 89 -24.45 3.99 44.51
N SER A 90 -23.16 4.16 44.89
CA SER A 90 -22.74 4.18 46.31
C SER A 90 -22.11 5.50 46.76
N GLY A 91 -21.69 6.37 45.83
CA GLY A 91 -20.97 7.61 46.12
C GLY A 91 -19.53 7.40 46.61
N GLU A 92 -19.06 6.15 46.68
CA GLU A 92 -17.71 5.83 47.14
C GLU A 92 -16.69 5.99 46.01
N THR A 93 -15.48 6.39 46.36
CA THR A 93 -14.34 6.41 45.45
C THR A 93 -13.81 4.99 45.25
N ASP A 94 -13.61 4.62 43.99
CA ASP A 94 -13.00 3.37 43.55
C ASP A 94 -11.97 3.69 42.46
N PHE A 95 -11.19 2.71 42.01
CA PHE A 95 -10.16 2.88 40.99
C PHE A 95 -10.55 2.17 39.71
N ARG A 96 -10.08 2.64 38.55
CA ARG A 96 -10.27 1.97 37.25
C ARG A 96 -9.03 2.12 36.37
N LEU A 97 -8.95 1.32 35.32
CA LEU A 97 -7.93 1.47 34.29
C LEU A 97 -8.30 2.58 33.31
N ASN A 98 -7.32 3.39 32.92
CA ASN A 98 -7.46 4.50 31.99
C ASN A 98 -6.73 4.24 30.65
N SER A 99 -6.66 5.25 29.79
CA SER A 99 -6.04 5.14 28.47
C SER A 99 -4.52 4.94 28.50
N MET A 100 -3.83 5.27 29.60
CA MET A 100 -2.37 5.17 29.68
C MET A 100 -1.89 3.73 29.49
N MET A 101 -2.68 2.73 29.90
CA MET A 101 -2.39 1.32 29.59
C MET A 101 -2.37 1.07 28.08
N THR A 102 -3.35 1.62 27.36
CA THR A 102 -3.42 1.49 25.90
C THR A 102 -2.26 2.21 25.23
N ASP A 103 -1.92 3.40 25.70
CA ASP A 103 -0.80 4.19 25.20
C ASP A 103 0.53 3.43 25.40
N TYR A 104 0.75 2.87 26.59
CA TYR A 104 1.91 2.04 26.88
C TYR A 104 2.00 0.82 25.95
N LEU A 105 0.92 0.05 25.80
CA LEU A 105 0.89 -1.09 24.88
C LEU A 105 1.18 -0.68 23.43
N ASN A 106 0.72 0.50 23.02
CA ASN A 106 1.02 1.03 21.70
C ASN A 106 2.52 1.34 21.51
N THR A 107 3.24 1.78 22.56
CA THR A 107 4.70 1.97 22.49
C THR A 107 5.47 0.67 22.30
N LEU A 108 4.89 -0.48 22.66
CA LEU A 108 5.51 -1.79 22.43
C LEU A 108 5.33 -2.29 21.00
N SER A 109 4.33 -1.77 20.26
CA SER A 109 4.07 -2.15 18.86
C SER A 109 5.33 -2.13 17.97
N PRO A 110 6.14 -1.06 17.89
CA PRO A 110 7.34 -1.05 17.04
C PRO A 110 8.44 -2.04 17.48
N LEU A 111 8.41 -2.53 18.72
CA LEU A 111 9.37 -3.52 19.24
C LEU A 111 8.95 -4.97 18.96
N ILE A 112 7.65 -5.19 18.81
CA ILE A 112 7.02 -6.51 18.59
C ILE A 112 6.71 -6.73 17.11
N ASN A 113 6.31 -5.67 16.39
CA ASN A 113 5.85 -5.77 15.02
C ASN A 113 7.02 -6.09 14.08
N ILE A 114 6.80 -7.07 13.23
CA ILE A 114 7.73 -7.49 12.18
C ILE A 114 6.92 -7.52 10.90
N GLU A 115 7.31 -6.73 9.90
CA GLU A 115 6.65 -6.78 8.60
C GLU A 115 6.87 -8.14 7.92
N PRO A 116 5.85 -8.71 7.26
CA PRO A 116 6.03 -9.92 6.48
C PRO A 116 6.99 -9.67 5.30
N VAL A 117 7.75 -10.69 4.93
CA VAL A 117 8.62 -10.65 3.76
C VAL A 117 8.00 -11.47 2.65
N ASN A 118 7.69 -10.82 1.54
CA ASN A 118 7.20 -11.49 0.34
C ASN A 118 8.27 -12.37 -0.30
N ALA A 119 7.85 -13.49 -0.87
CA ALA A 119 8.75 -14.33 -1.67
C ALA A 119 9.24 -13.55 -2.90
N LYS A 120 10.50 -13.76 -3.27
CA LYS A 120 11.06 -13.29 -4.54
C LYS A 120 11.20 -14.45 -5.49
N PHE A 121 10.97 -14.23 -6.77
CA PHE A 121 10.89 -15.31 -7.75
C PHE A 121 11.91 -15.15 -8.88
N THR A 122 12.36 -16.29 -9.37
CA THR A 122 12.98 -16.46 -10.68
C THR A 122 12.02 -17.26 -11.55
N PHE A 123 12.03 -17.02 -12.85
CA PHE A 123 11.26 -17.85 -13.78
C PHE A 123 12.23 -18.74 -14.55
N ALA A 124 11.95 -20.04 -14.53
CA ALA A 124 12.65 -21.03 -15.34
C ALA A 124 11.61 -21.99 -15.91
N ASN A 125 11.74 -22.32 -17.20
CA ASN A 125 10.81 -23.18 -17.92
C ASN A 125 9.33 -22.72 -17.80
N ASN A 126 9.06 -21.42 -17.91
CA ASN A 126 7.73 -20.82 -17.78
C ASN A 126 7.01 -21.16 -16.46
N ARG A 127 7.77 -21.34 -15.37
CA ARG A 127 7.24 -21.49 -14.03
C ARG A 127 8.00 -20.60 -13.06
N ALA A 128 7.26 -20.01 -12.12
CA ALA A 128 7.85 -19.30 -10.99
C ALA A 128 8.56 -20.30 -10.07
N GLN A 129 9.81 -20.01 -9.76
CA GLN A 129 10.62 -20.69 -8.76
C GLN A 129 10.96 -19.69 -7.66
N VAL A 130 10.89 -20.11 -6.40
CA VAL A 130 11.27 -19.26 -5.27
C VAL A 130 12.78 -19.04 -5.31
N PHE A 131 13.17 -17.77 -5.38
CA PHE A 131 14.55 -17.32 -5.21
C PHE A 131 14.82 -16.93 -3.76
N VAL A 132 13.90 -16.20 -3.13
CA VAL A 132 13.93 -15.90 -1.69
C VAL A 132 12.60 -16.34 -1.10
N PRO A 133 12.59 -17.22 -0.09
CA PRO A 133 11.35 -17.67 0.55
C PRO A 133 10.65 -16.51 1.26
N SER A 134 9.33 -16.58 1.32
CA SER A 134 8.53 -15.66 2.11
C SER A 134 8.64 -15.98 3.60
N SER A 135 8.49 -14.97 4.45
CA SER A 135 8.38 -15.18 5.91
C SER A 135 7.22 -14.37 6.48
N SER A 136 6.41 -15.00 7.32
CA SER A 136 5.31 -14.32 8.00
C SER A 136 5.83 -13.25 8.95
N GLY A 137 5.11 -12.14 8.99
CA GLY A 137 5.30 -11.05 9.93
C GLY A 137 4.58 -11.31 11.25
N LYS A 138 4.70 -10.35 12.15
CA LYS A 138 4.04 -10.32 13.46
C LYS A 138 3.44 -8.95 13.68
N LYS A 139 2.24 -8.90 14.24
CA LYS A 139 1.59 -7.65 14.65
C LYS A 139 0.98 -7.80 16.02
N LEU A 140 1.24 -6.85 16.91
CA LEU A 140 0.57 -6.75 18.19
C LEU A 140 -0.92 -6.49 17.96
N ASN A 141 -1.78 -7.40 18.44
CA ASN A 141 -3.22 -7.15 18.50
C ASN A 141 -3.51 -6.37 19.80
N LEU A 142 -3.65 -5.05 19.66
CA LEU A 142 -3.89 -4.15 20.78
C LEU A 142 -5.20 -4.48 21.52
N GLU A 143 -6.30 -4.72 20.80
CA GLU A 143 -7.60 -4.97 21.42
C GLU A 143 -7.58 -6.21 22.33
N LYS A 144 -7.07 -7.34 21.82
CA LYS A 144 -6.94 -8.58 22.60
C LYS A 144 -5.93 -8.42 23.74
N SER A 145 -4.85 -7.68 23.51
CA SER A 145 -3.83 -7.43 24.54
C SER A 145 -4.38 -6.55 25.66
N ILE A 146 -5.15 -5.51 25.36
CA ILE A 146 -5.83 -4.64 26.34
C ILE A 146 -6.76 -5.46 27.24
N VAL A 147 -7.55 -6.36 26.65
CA VAL A 147 -8.46 -7.24 27.40
C VAL A 147 -7.67 -8.20 28.29
N SER A 148 -6.63 -8.86 27.76
CA SER A 148 -5.77 -9.78 28.50
C SER A 148 -5.08 -9.10 29.68
N VAL A 149 -4.40 -7.98 29.43
CA VAL A 149 -3.68 -7.21 30.44
C VAL A 149 -4.64 -6.66 31.48
N GLY A 150 -5.76 -6.06 31.05
CA GLY A 150 -6.80 -5.59 31.94
C GLY A 150 -7.27 -6.69 32.89
N THR A 151 -7.62 -7.86 32.35
CA THR A 151 -8.08 -9.02 33.16
C THR A 151 -7.05 -9.43 34.21
N VAL A 152 -5.78 -9.55 33.82
CA VAL A 152 -4.70 -9.93 34.75
C VAL A 152 -4.49 -8.89 35.85
N VAL A 153 -4.57 -7.59 35.51
CA VAL A 153 -4.47 -6.51 36.52
C VAL A 153 -5.64 -6.56 37.49
N LEU A 154 -6.85 -6.89 37.01
CA LEU A 154 -8.03 -7.05 37.86
C LEU A 154 -7.93 -8.26 38.80
N GLU A 155 -7.27 -9.33 38.35
CA GLU A 155 -7.08 -10.57 39.10
C GLU A 155 -5.83 -10.59 39.98
N ASN A 156 -5.06 -9.49 40.01
CA ASN A 156 -3.76 -9.40 40.68
C ASN A 156 -2.75 -10.47 40.21
N GLY A 157 -2.67 -10.67 38.91
CA GLY A 157 -1.70 -11.59 38.30
C GLY A 157 -0.34 -10.92 38.04
N PRO A 158 0.78 -11.65 38.22
CA PRO A 158 2.12 -11.09 38.06
C PRO A 158 2.55 -10.94 36.59
N SER A 159 1.83 -11.55 35.65
CA SER A 159 2.16 -11.46 34.22
C SER A 159 0.96 -11.66 33.31
N ALA A 160 0.92 -10.93 32.20
CA ALA A 160 -0.09 -11.03 31.16
C ALA A 160 0.53 -11.38 29.80
N GLU A 161 -0.19 -12.18 29.01
CA GLU A 161 0.21 -12.48 27.63
C GLU A 161 -0.31 -11.40 26.68
N LEU A 162 0.58 -10.90 25.84
CA LEU A 162 0.27 -10.02 24.72
C LEU A 162 -0.14 -10.86 23.51
N ALA A 163 -1.30 -10.52 22.94
CA ALA A 163 -1.81 -11.18 21.76
C ALA A 163 -1.02 -10.68 20.53
N VAL A 164 -0.31 -11.60 19.87
CA VAL A 164 0.41 -11.33 18.61
C VAL A 164 -0.23 -12.12 17.50
N GLU A 165 -0.61 -11.43 16.44
CA GLU A 165 -1.15 -12.02 15.22
C GLU A 165 -0.02 -12.25 14.21
N ILE A 166 -0.08 -13.40 13.55
CA ILE A 166 0.81 -13.70 12.43
C ILE A 166 0.24 -12.99 11.21
N VAL A 167 1.06 -12.17 10.57
CA VAL A 167 0.69 -11.50 9.31
C VAL A 167 1.30 -12.29 8.18
N GLU A 168 0.45 -12.93 7.38
CA GLU A 168 0.93 -13.71 6.24
C GLU A 168 1.47 -12.79 5.13
N PRO A 169 2.55 -13.19 4.45
CA PRO A 169 3.05 -12.44 3.31
C PRO A 169 2.03 -12.46 2.18
N GLU A 170 1.93 -11.34 1.47
CA GLU A 170 1.03 -11.20 0.33
C GLU A 170 1.40 -12.19 -0.77
N ILE A 171 2.70 -12.46 -0.95
CA ILE A 171 3.22 -13.37 -1.96
C ILE A 171 3.90 -14.59 -1.35
N THR A 172 3.31 -15.76 -1.57
CA THR A 172 3.91 -17.08 -1.33
C THR A 172 3.95 -17.87 -2.64
N LEU A 173 4.74 -18.95 -2.70
CA LEU A 173 4.78 -19.82 -3.87
C LEU A 173 3.40 -20.43 -4.20
N ASP A 174 2.69 -20.90 -3.18
CA ASP A 174 1.36 -21.50 -3.33
C ASP A 174 0.33 -20.49 -3.85
N LYS A 175 0.41 -19.23 -3.38
CA LYS A 175 -0.43 -18.15 -3.91
C LYS A 175 -0.13 -17.92 -5.39
N ILE A 176 1.14 -17.76 -5.79
CA ILE A 176 1.49 -17.47 -7.19
C ILE A 176 0.92 -18.49 -8.19
N ASN A 177 0.97 -19.78 -7.88
CA ASN A 177 0.43 -20.81 -8.76
C ASN A 177 -1.07 -20.64 -9.01
N ASN A 178 -1.81 -20.11 -8.02
CA ASN A 178 -3.25 -19.85 -8.12
C ASN A 178 -3.58 -18.47 -8.74
N LEU A 179 -2.60 -17.59 -8.94
CA LEU A 179 -2.81 -16.23 -9.43
C LEU A 179 -2.75 -16.11 -10.97
N GLY A 180 -2.44 -17.21 -11.67
CA GLY A 180 -2.35 -17.24 -13.13
C GLY A 180 -1.08 -16.60 -13.71
N ILE A 181 -0.04 -16.44 -12.89
CA ILE A 181 1.24 -15.83 -13.30
C ILE A 181 2.14 -16.94 -13.86
N SER A 182 2.31 -17.01 -15.18
CA SER A 182 2.99 -18.13 -15.84
C SER A 182 4.15 -17.71 -16.75
N THR A 183 4.15 -16.49 -17.28
CA THR A 183 5.15 -16.07 -18.28
C THR A 183 5.54 -14.61 -18.13
N LEU A 184 6.68 -14.25 -18.73
CA LEU A 184 7.12 -12.87 -18.87
C LEU A 184 6.29 -12.19 -19.95
N LEU A 185 5.60 -11.10 -19.60
CA LEU A 185 4.83 -10.28 -20.54
C LEU A 185 5.70 -9.21 -21.19
N GLY A 186 6.57 -8.58 -20.40
CA GLY A 186 7.43 -7.52 -20.89
C GLY A 186 8.50 -7.10 -19.88
N ARG A 187 9.52 -6.41 -20.39
CA ARG A 187 10.70 -5.99 -19.63
C ARG A 187 11.11 -4.58 -19.99
N GLY A 188 11.29 -3.73 -18.98
CA GLY A 188 11.93 -2.43 -19.10
C GLY A 188 13.37 -2.48 -18.59
N GLU A 189 14.27 -1.77 -19.27
CA GLU A 189 15.65 -1.59 -18.83
C GLU A 189 16.10 -0.13 -18.93
N SER A 190 17.02 0.26 -18.05
CA SER A 190 17.83 1.48 -18.17
C SER A 190 19.17 1.31 -17.45
N ASP A 191 20.15 2.16 -17.77
CA ASP A 191 21.51 2.07 -17.24
C ASP A 191 21.81 3.25 -16.31
N TYR A 192 22.35 2.98 -15.12
CA TYR A 192 22.75 3.98 -14.13
C TYR A 192 24.27 4.02 -13.90
N GLY A 193 25.09 3.34 -14.72
CA GLY A 193 26.52 3.15 -14.46
C GLY A 193 27.36 4.41 -14.26
N HIS A 194 26.92 5.56 -14.80
CA HIS A 194 27.59 6.85 -14.68
C HIS A 194 26.95 7.77 -13.61
N SER A 195 26.12 7.20 -12.73
CA SER A 195 25.43 7.94 -11.68
C SER A 195 26.32 8.15 -10.46
N SER A 196 26.10 9.26 -9.76
CA SER A 196 26.67 9.49 -8.43
C SER A 196 26.22 8.41 -7.42
N ALA A 197 26.97 8.25 -6.33
CA ALA A 197 26.63 7.31 -5.27
C ALA A 197 25.24 7.58 -4.67
N ALA A 198 24.89 8.86 -4.45
CA ALA A 198 23.59 9.25 -3.90
C ALA A 198 22.42 8.90 -4.82
N ARG A 199 22.59 9.12 -6.13
CA ARG A 199 21.61 8.71 -7.14
C ARG A 199 21.41 7.19 -7.18
N ILE A 200 22.51 6.43 -7.10
CA ILE A 200 22.46 4.95 -7.05
C ILE A 200 21.73 4.47 -5.79
N HIS A 201 22.00 5.10 -4.65
CA HIS A 201 21.32 4.81 -3.38
C HIS A 201 19.82 5.03 -3.48
N ASN A 202 19.38 6.19 -3.98
CA ASN A 202 17.96 6.49 -4.19
C ASN A 202 17.29 5.51 -5.17
N ILE A 203 17.98 5.14 -6.25
CA ILE A 203 17.50 4.14 -7.21
C ILE A 203 17.28 2.78 -6.53
N LYS A 204 18.20 2.33 -5.67
CA LYS A 204 18.07 1.08 -4.93
C LYS A 204 16.85 1.08 -4.01
N ILE A 205 16.62 2.19 -3.30
CA ILE A 205 15.43 2.36 -2.46
C ILE A 205 14.17 2.35 -3.33
N GLY A 206 14.13 3.15 -4.39
CA GLY A 206 12.97 3.20 -5.29
C GLY A 206 12.63 1.84 -5.90
N MET A 207 13.62 1.09 -6.38
CA MET A 207 13.42 -0.25 -6.95
C MET A 207 12.86 -1.24 -5.92
N SER A 208 13.29 -1.16 -4.66
CA SER A 208 12.81 -2.10 -3.63
C SER A 208 11.32 -1.96 -3.36
N LYS A 209 10.74 -0.75 -3.52
CA LYS A 209 9.30 -0.47 -3.36
C LYS A 209 8.41 -1.19 -4.36
N PHE A 210 8.92 -1.46 -5.57
CA PHE A 210 8.15 -2.09 -6.64
C PHE A 210 8.40 -3.59 -6.77
N ASN A 211 9.35 -4.14 -6.01
CA ASN A 211 9.69 -5.55 -6.11
C ASN A 211 8.65 -6.44 -5.43
N GLY A 212 7.92 -7.22 -6.22
CA GLY A 212 6.86 -8.08 -5.70
C GLY A 212 5.49 -7.41 -5.72
N VAL A 213 5.31 -6.27 -6.39
CA VAL A 213 3.96 -5.72 -6.53
C VAL A 213 3.11 -6.67 -7.36
N ILE A 214 1.95 -7.06 -6.83
CA ILE A 214 0.94 -7.84 -7.54
C ILE A 214 -0.24 -6.92 -7.84
N LEU A 215 -0.63 -6.87 -9.12
CA LEU A 215 -1.80 -6.15 -9.58
C LEU A 215 -2.89 -7.15 -9.93
N LYS A 216 -4.05 -7.03 -9.31
CA LYS A 216 -5.25 -7.81 -9.64
C LYS A 216 -5.80 -7.41 -11.02
N PRO A 217 -6.60 -8.27 -11.67
CA PRO A 217 -7.38 -7.87 -12.84
C PRO A 217 -8.16 -6.58 -12.56
N GLY A 218 -8.00 -5.58 -13.42
CA GLY A 218 -8.63 -4.26 -13.32
C GLY A 218 -8.01 -3.29 -12.30
N GLU A 219 -6.98 -3.70 -11.55
CA GLU A 219 -6.32 -2.83 -10.57
C GLU A 219 -5.46 -1.77 -11.26
N GLU A 220 -5.57 -0.52 -10.78
CA GLU A 220 -4.73 0.59 -11.21
C GLU A 220 -3.45 0.64 -10.36
N PHE A 221 -2.30 0.62 -11.03
CA PHE A 221 -1.01 0.96 -10.47
C PHE A 221 -0.83 2.47 -10.46
N SER A 222 -0.37 3.02 -9.33
CA SER A 222 0.14 4.38 -9.20
C SER A 222 1.57 4.35 -8.67
N PHE A 223 2.50 4.94 -9.42
CA PHE A 223 3.91 4.96 -9.04
C PHE A 223 4.10 5.73 -7.73
N ASN A 224 3.55 6.93 -7.64
CA ASN A 224 3.71 7.78 -6.44
C ASN A 224 3.04 7.16 -5.20
N ASN A 225 1.90 6.49 -5.35
CA ASN A 225 1.22 5.85 -4.22
C ASN A 225 2.08 4.73 -3.61
N LEU A 226 2.67 3.88 -4.45
CA LEU A 226 3.56 2.79 -4.01
C LEU A 226 4.92 3.27 -3.52
N LEU A 227 5.44 4.35 -4.12
CA LEU A 227 6.71 4.96 -3.71
C LEU A 227 6.64 5.52 -2.29
N GLY A 228 5.52 6.16 -1.95
CA GLY A 228 5.32 6.85 -0.69
C GLY A 228 6.12 8.16 -0.58
N PRO A 229 6.27 8.71 0.64
CA PRO A 229 7.06 9.92 0.87
C PRO A 229 8.52 9.76 0.44
N VAL A 230 9.10 10.85 -0.07
CA VAL A 230 10.49 10.91 -0.55
C VAL A 230 11.26 11.92 0.31
N GLU A 231 11.62 11.51 1.52
CA GLU A 231 12.34 12.35 2.48
C GLU A 231 13.55 11.61 3.08
N GLU A 232 14.36 12.32 3.86
CA GLU A 232 15.55 11.76 4.52
C GLU A 232 15.20 10.62 5.48
N ARG A 233 14.06 10.71 6.18
CA ARG A 233 13.62 9.69 7.15
C ARG A 233 13.29 8.34 6.49
N GLU A 234 12.91 8.34 5.22
CA GLU A 234 12.74 7.13 4.40
C GLU A 234 14.07 6.63 3.79
N GLY A 235 15.18 7.31 4.09
CA GLY A 235 16.54 6.96 3.71
C GLY A 235 17.01 7.56 2.39
N TYR A 236 16.24 8.46 1.76
CA TYR A 236 16.66 9.10 0.51
C TYR A 236 17.78 10.12 0.74
N GLN A 237 18.67 10.25 -0.23
CA GLN A 237 19.77 11.20 -0.23
C GLN A 237 19.50 12.36 -1.21
N ALA A 238 20.01 13.54 -0.89
CA ALA A 238 19.87 14.73 -1.73
C ALA A 238 20.69 14.59 -3.03
N GLU A 239 20.02 14.77 -4.17
CA GLU A 239 20.61 14.62 -5.49
C GLU A 239 19.88 15.51 -6.52
N LEU A 240 20.52 15.77 -7.67
CA LEU A 240 19.95 16.60 -8.72
C LEU A 240 18.62 16.01 -9.24
N VAL A 241 17.57 16.83 -9.17
CA VAL A 241 16.26 16.64 -9.76
C VAL A 241 15.97 17.74 -10.78
N ILE A 242 15.11 17.44 -11.74
CA ILE A 242 14.65 18.40 -12.73
C ILE A 242 13.39 19.09 -12.20
N LYS A 243 13.46 20.39 -11.93
CA LYS A 243 12.32 21.16 -11.40
C LYS A 243 12.26 22.54 -12.04
N ASN A 244 11.06 22.97 -12.44
CA ASN A 244 10.81 24.29 -13.06
C ASN A 244 11.75 24.64 -14.23
N GLY A 245 12.21 23.64 -14.98
CA GLY A 245 13.12 23.87 -16.10
C GLY A 245 14.57 24.11 -15.69
N GLY A 246 14.99 23.76 -14.47
CA GLY A 246 16.38 23.76 -14.00
C GLY A 246 16.73 22.47 -13.24
N LEU A 247 17.96 22.42 -12.71
CA LEU A 247 18.45 21.33 -11.85
C LEU A 247 18.57 21.83 -10.41
N VAL A 248 17.90 21.15 -9.46
CA VAL A 248 17.91 21.49 -8.03
C VAL A 248 18.28 20.23 -7.25
N ARG A 249 18.97 20.35 -6.10
CA ARG A 249 19.16 19.21 -5.20
C ARG A 249 17.92 18.98 -4.35
N GLU A 250 17.28 17.83 -4.51
CA GLU A 250 16.18 17.36 -3.64
C GLU A 250 16.40 15.88 -3.30
N PHE A 251 15.68 15.38 -2.28
CA PHE A 251 15.71 13.96 -1.94
C PHE A 251 15.09 13.13 -3.08
N GLY A 252 15.70 11.98 -3.37
CA GLY A 252 15.16 11.05 -4.37
C GLY A 252 15.56 11.33 -5.82
N GLY A 253 16.59 12.16 -6.06
CA GLY A 253 17.19 12.24 -7.39
C GLY A 253 17.56 10.84 -7.93
N GLY A 254 17.11 10.52 -9.14
CA GLY A 254 17.18 9.18 -9.75
C GLY A 254 15.85 8.44 -9.86
N LEU A 255 14.81 8.81 -9.10
CA LEU A 255 13.51 8.11 -9.11
C LEU A 255 12.76 8.18 -10.45
N CYS A 256 12.95 9.26 -11.22
CA CYS A 256 12.42 9.34 -12.60
C CYS A 256 13.00 8.25 -13.53
N GLN A 257 14.21 7.76 -13.28
CA GLN A 257 14.76 6.64 -14.03
C GLN A 257 14.07 5.32 -13.65
N VAL A 258 13.73 5.15 -12.37
CA VAL A 258 12.92 4.01 -11.92
C VAL A 258 11.55 4.07 -12.59
N ALA A 259 10.88 5.23 -12.57
CA ALA A 259 9.59 5.44 -13.26
C ALA A 259 9.67 5.15 -14.77
N THR A 260 10.72 5.64 -15.45
CA THR A 260 10.95 5.31 -16.86
C THR A 260 11.11 3.80 -17.09
N THR A 261 11.82 3.10 -16.21
CA THR A 261 12.02 1.65 -16.34
C THR A 261 10.72 0.87 -16.09
N VAL A 262 9.94 1.28 -15.08
CA VAL A 262 8.61 0.73 -14.80
C VAL A 262 7.67 0.98 -15.98
N PHE A 263 7.62 2.20 -16.50
CA PHE A 263 6.83 2.56 -17.68
C PHE A 263 7.14 1.66 -18.88
N ARG A 264 8.44 1.48 -19.19
CA ARG A 264 8.89 0.61 -20.28
C ARG A 264 8.43 -0.83 -20.07
N SER A 265 8.51 -1.34 -18.84
CA SER A 265 8.03 -2.68 -18.52
C SER A 265 6.51 -2.81 -18.72
N ALA A 266 5.73 -1.84 -18.25
CA ALA A 266 4.27 -1.85 -18.35
C ALA A 266 3.79 -1.77 -19.80
N ILE A 267 4.35 -0.82 -20.58
CA ILE A 267 3.92 -0.60 -21.96
C ILE A 267 4.25 -1.79 -22.87
N LEU A 268 5.44 -2.39 -22.69
CA LEU A 268 5.88 -3.59 -23.41
C LEU A 268 5.12 -4.85 -22.98
N SER A 269 4.53 -4.84 -21.79
CA SER A 269 3.68 -5.94 -21.30
C SER A 269 2.22 -5.82 -21.76
N GLY A 270 1.90 -4.81 -22.58
CA GLY A 270 0.54 -4.60 -23.09
C GLY A 270 -0.43 -3.99 -22.08
N LEU A 271 0.05 -3.52 -20.93
CA LEU A 271 -0.79 -2.90 -19.90
C LEU A 271 -1.34 -1.55 -20.38
N GLU A 272 -2.54 -1.18 -19.93
CA GLU A 272 -3.16 0.08 -20.32
C GLU A 272 -2.53 1.25 -19.57
N ILE A 273 -1.83 2.15 -20.28
CA ILE A 273 -1.25 3.35 -19.69
C ILE A 273 -2.34 4.42 -19.51
N LYS A 274 -2.59 4.86 -18.27
CA LYS A 274 -3.58 5.88 -17.92
C LYS A 274 -2.97 7.27 -17.81
N GLU A 275 -1.76 7.34 -17.27
CA GLU A 275 -1.02 8.58 -17.14
C GLU A 275 0.45 8.32 -17.45
N ARG A 276 0.99 9.11 -18.40
CA ARG A 276 2.41 9.16 -18.68
C ARG A 276 2.75 10.55 -19.18
N LYS A 277 3.79 11.14 -18.59
CA LYS A 277 4.37 12.41 -19.03
C LYS A 277 5.85 12.21 -19.35
N PRO A 278 6.36 12.65 -20.51
CA PRO A 278 7.78 12.65 -20.78
C PRO A 278 8.49 13.74 -19.96
N HIS A 279 9.81 13.68 -19.87
CA HIS A 279 10.59 14.79 -19.30
C HIS A 279 10.47 16.07 -20.13
N SER A 280 10.70 17.21 -19.47
CA SER A 280 10.59 18.52 -20.11
C SER A 280 11.64 18.81 -21.16
N PHE A 281 12.79 18.13 -21.14
CA PHE A 281 13.92 18.29 -22.05
C PHE A 281 14.64 16.94 -22.20
N PRO A 282 15.42 16.73 -23.28
CA PRO A 282 16.03 15.44 -23.52
C PRO A 282 17.20 15.22 -22.56
N VAL A 283 17.24 14.04 -21.94
CA VAL A 283 18.31 13.64 -21.01
C VAL A 283 18.91 12.32 -21.47
N GLN A 284 20.24 12.25 -21.50
CA GLN A 284 20.96 11.12 -22.08
C GLN A 284 20.61 9.77 -21.43
N TYR A 285 20.45 9.72 -20.10
CA TYR A 285 20.14 8.48 -19.37
C TYR A 285 18.73 7.92 -19.67
N TYR A 286 17.86 8.70 -20.33
CA TYR A 286 16.51 8.27 -20.74
C TYR A 286 16.42 7.85 -22.20
N ASN A 287 17.54 7.72 -22.90
CA ASN A 287 17.53 7.24 -24.28
C ASN A 287 16.84 5.87 -24.43
N PRO A 288 16.18 5.61 -25.58
CA PRO A 288 15.95 6.56 -26.66
C PRO A 288 14.90 7.64 -26.30
N GLN A 289 15.11 8.88 -26.76
CA GLN A 289 14.16 9.99 -26.52
C GLN A 289 12.79 9.64 -27.12
N GLY A 290 11.74 9.95 -26.38
CA GLY A 290 10.37 9.55 -26.69
C GLY A 290 9.88 8.38 -25.87
N PHE A 291 10.75 7.62 -25.20
CA PHE A 291 10.40 6.41 -24.46
C PHE A 291 10.72 6.48 -22.96
N ASP A 292 10.37 7.61 -22.36
CA ASP A 292 10.62 8.00 -20.98
C ASP A 292 9.36 8.44 -20.23
N ALA A 293 9.34 8.27 -18.91
CA ALA A 293 8.29 8.76 -18.04
C ALA A 293 8.89 9.50 -16.85
N THR A 294 8.30 10.65 -16.50
CA THR A 294 8.66 11.45 -15.34
C THR A 294 7.59 11.32 -14.26
N ILE A 295 7.99 11.54 -13.01
CA ILE A 295 7.11 11.58 -11.84
C ILE A 295 7.48 12.80 -11.01
N TYR A 296 6.50 13.32 -10.29
CA TYR A 296 6.68 14.33 -9.25
C TYR A 296 5.56 14.12 -8.22
N PRO A 297 5.86 13.62 -7.01
CA PRO A 297 4.84 13.34 -6.01
C PRO A 297 3.84 14.49 -5.83
N GLY A 298 2.56 14.19 -5.90
CA GLY A 298 1.46 15.16 -5.79
C GLY A 298 1.15 15.98 -7.06
N ILE A 299 1.94 15.89 -8.13
CA ILE A 299 1.72 16.67 -9.37
C ILE A 299 1.69 15.81 -10.63
N VAL A 300 2.66 14.91 -10.82
CA VAL A 300 2.79 14.05 -12.00
C VAL A 300 2.99 12.62 -11.56
N ASP A 301 2.20 11.70 -12.11
CA ASP A 301 2.29 10.28 -11.79
C ASP A 301 2.49 9.43 -13.05
N LEU A 302 2.95 8.20 -12.83
CA LEU A 302 2.89 7.14 -13.82
C LEU A 302 1.79 6.17 -13.37
N ARG A 303 0.72 6.09 -14.16
CA ARG A 303 -0.43 5.21 -13.86
C ARG A 303 -0.74 4.28 -15.01
N PHE A 304 -1.05 3.03 -14.68
CA PHE A 304 -1.48 2.03 -15.65
C PHE A 304 -2.39 0.99 -14.99
N ILE A 305 -3.23 0.33 -15.79
CA ILE A 305 -4.17 -0.68 -15.30
C ILE A 305 -3.69 -2.06 -15.72
N ASN A 306 -3.79 -3.04 -14.82
CA ASN A 306 -3.74 -4.44 -15.22
C ASN A 306 -5.06 -4.83 -15.91
N ASN A 307 -5.14 -4.58 -17.21
CA ASN A 307 -6.31 -4.89 -18.05
C ASN A 307 -6.33 -6.37 -18.53
N THR A 308 -5.64 -7.27 -17.83
CA THR A 308 -5.65 -8.72 -18.11
C THR A 308 -6.63 -9.44 -17.18
N GLU A 309 -6.98 -10.67 -17.52
CA GLU A 309 -7.89 -11.51 -16.71
C GLU A 309 -7.18 -12.19 -15.52
N SER A 310 -5.84 -12.10 -15.46
CA SER A 310 -5.03 -12.69 -14.39
C SER A 310 -4.29 -11.62 -13.58
N HIS A 311 -3.67 -12.01 -12.48
CA HIS A 311 -2.79 -11.10 -11.77
C HIS A 311 -1.52 -10.82 -12.58
N ALA A 312 -0.94 -9.64 -12.39
CA ALA A 312 0.36 -9.28 -12.92
C ALA A 312 1.36 -9.06 -11.77
N LEU A 313 2.53 -9.69 -11.85
CA LEU A 313 3.61 -9.56 -10.87
C LEU A 313 4.72 -8.70 -11.44
N ILE A 314 5.06 -7.63 -10.72
CA ILE A 314 6.21 -6.77 -11.02
C ILE A 314 7.42 -7.27 -10.21
N GLN A 315 8.52 -7.53 -10.90
CA GLN A 315 9.81 -7.86 -10.28
C GLN A 315 10.86 -6.86 -10.72
N THR A 316 11.75 -6.51 -9.80
CA THR A 316 12.82 -5.54 -10.04
C THR A 316 14.16 -6.20 -9.78
N ARG A 317 15.16 -5.89 -10.60
CA ARG A 317 16.52 -6.43 -10.48
C ARG A 317 17.54 -5.37 -10.81
N LEU A 318 18.67 -5.43 -10.12
CA LEU A 318 19.88 -4.67 -10.44
C LEU A 318 20.93 -5.66 -10.95
N ILE A 319 21.37 -5.50 -12.19
CA ILE A 319 22.32 -6.39 -12.85
C ILE A 319 23.49 -5.54 -13.34
N GLY A 320 24.61 -5.59 -12.61
CA GLY A 320 25.72 -4.66 -12.82
C GLY A 320 25.25 -3.22 -12.62
N SER A 321 25.25 -2.43 -13.70
CA SER A 321 24.77 -1.05 -13.73
C SER A 321 23.37 -0.88 -14.31
N ARG A 322 22.64 -1.97 -14.62
CA ARG A 322 21.31 -1.89 -15.23
C ARG A 322 20.20 -2.07 -14.21
N LEU A 323 19.22 -1.17 -14.25
CA LEU A 323 17.90 -1.41 -13.67
C LEU A 323 17.10 -2.25 -14.65
N ARG A 324 16.48 -3.32 -14.15
CA ARG A 324 15.56 -4.16 -14.90
C ARG A 324 14.25 -4.28 -14.14
N VAL A 325 13.14 -4.01 -14.82
CA VAL A 325 11.79 -4.25 -14.32
C VAL A 325 11.10 -5.23 -15.26
N GLU A 326 10.53 -6.30 -14.71
CA GLU A 326 9.88 -7.37 -15.43
C GLU A 326 8.44 -7.49 -14.94
N VAL A 327 7.51 -7.65 -15.87
CA VAL A 327 6.11 -7.93 -15.54
C VAL A 327 5.80 -9.36 -15.99
N TYR A 328 5.33 -10.17 -15.05
CA TYR A 328 4.89 -11.53 -15.28
C TYR A 328 3.38 -11.63 -15.15
N GLY A 329 2.76 -12.51 -15.92
CA GLY A 329 1.31 -12.74 -15.90
C GLY A 329 0.91 -13.92 -16.79
N SER A 330 -0.37 -14.03 -17.13
CA SER A 330 -0.83 -14.93 -18.19
C SER A 330 -0.73 -14.23 -19.55
N ASN A 331 -0.33 -14.97 -20.59
CA ASN A 331 -0.34 -14.47 -21.97
C ASN A 331 -1.31 -15.32 -22.82
N PRO A 332 -2.55 -14.88 -23.05
CA PRO A 332 -3.52 -15.60 -23.87
C PRO A 332 -3.30 -15.36 -25.38
N GLY A 333 -2.05 -15.40 -25.85
CA GLY A 333 -1.72 -15.16 -27.28
C GLY A 333 -1.64 -13.68 -27.69
N LYS A 334 -1.41 -12.79 -26.72
CA LYS A 334 -1.16 -11.37 -26.98
C LYS A 334 0.30 -11.12 -27.36
N GLU A 335 0.50 -10.30 -28.38
CA GLU A 335 1.80 -9.83 -28.83
C GLU A 335 1.82 -8.30 -28.87
N VAL A 336 2.89 -7.70 -28.35
CA VAL A 336 3.10 -6.25 -28.35
C VAL A 336 4.25 -5.91 -29.29
N ALA A 337 3.97 -5.14 -30.33
CA ALA A 337 4.97 -4.59 -31.23
C ALA A 337 5.11 -3.08 -31.00
N MET A 338 6.35 -2.60 -31.05
CA MET A 338 6.69 -1.18 -30.89
C MET A 338 7.36 -0.66 -32.15
N GLU A 339 6.92 0.52 -32.61
CA GLU A 339 7.56 1.25 -33.70
C GLU A 339 8.12 2.57 -33.17
N GLY A 340 9.40 2.82 -33.44
CA GLY A 340 10.12 3.98 -32.94
C GLY A 340 10.85 3.74 -31.61
N PRO A 341 11.09 4.78 -30.79
CA PRO A 341 10.62 6.14 -30.98
C PRO A 341 11.28 6.85 -32.17
N PHE A 342 10.48 7.59 -32.93
CA PHE A 342 10.90 8.45 -34.02
C PHE A 342 11.12 9.86 -33.50
N GLN A 343 12.31 10.41 -33.72
CA GLN A 343 12.68 11.76 -33.31
C GLN A 343 12.56 12.72 -34.49
N TYR A 344 11.97 13.89 -34.29
CA TYR A 344 11.72 14.89 -35.33
C TYR A 344 11.71 16.31 -34.75
N ASP A 345 11.70 17.34 -35.62
CA ASP A 345 11.76 18.76 -35.22
C ASP A 345 12.95 19.05 -34.28
N GLN A 346 14.11 18.44 -34.55
CA GLN A 346 15.33 18.65 -33.78
C GLN A 346 15.93 20.02 -34.14
N LYS A 347 16.02 20.92 -33.16
CA LYS A 347 16.52 22.28 -33.35
C LYS A 347 17.93 22.43 -32.79
N ALA A 348 18.67 23.43 -33.30
CA ALA A 348 20.03 23.73 -32.84
C ALA A 348 20.12 24.05 -31.34
N ASN A 349 19.02 24.52 -30.72
CA ASN A 349 18.96 24.77 -29.28
C ASN A 349 18.69 23.49 -28.44
N GLY A 350 18.66 22.31 -29.04
CA GLY A 350 18.42 21.04 -28.35
C GLY A 350 16.96 20.71 -28.07
N SER A 351 16.01 21.58 -28.41
CA SER A 351 14.59 21.21 -28.39
C SER A 351 14.27 20.22 -29.51
N MET A 352 13.33 19.32 -29.23
CA MET A 352 12.96 18.27 -30.17
C MET A 352 11.59 17.69 -29.84
N ARG A 353 11.04 16.90 -30.77
CA ARG A 353 9.85 16.08 -30.56
C ARG A 353 10.18 14.62 -30.82
N ALA A 354 9.43 13.73 -30.20
CA ALA A 354 9.50 12.31 -30.49
C ALA A 354 8.11 11.68 -30.42
N TYR A 355 7.91 10.54 -31.06
CA TYR A 355 6.73 9.72 -30.85
C TYR A 355 7.06 8.25 -31.07
N PHE A 356 6.26 7.35 -30.51
CA PHE A 356 6.29 5.94 -30.88
C PHE A 356 4.86 5.41 -31.01
N ILE A 357 4.73 4.27 -31.67
CA ILE A 357 3.46 3.57 -31.85
C ILE A 357 3.56 2.22 -31.15
N ARG A 358 2.55 1.88 -30.35
CA ARG A 358 2.34 0.55 -29.79
C ARG A 358 1.22 -0.14 -30.56
N LYS A 359 1.48 -1.35 -31.03
CA LYS A 359 0.49 -2.23 -31.64
C LYS A 359 0.32 -3.48 -30.77
N ILE A 360 -0.92 -3.83 -30.47
CA ILE A 360 -1.28 -5.02 -29.69
C ILE A 360 -2.04 -5.96 -30.61
N TYR A 361 -1.55 -7.18 -30.73
CA TYR A 361 -2.14 -8.25 -31.52
C TYR A 361 -2.67 -9.33 -30.59
N THR A 362 -3.78 -9.95 -30.97
CA THR A 362 -4.32 -11.16 -30.34
C THR A 362 -4.52 -12.20 -31.45
N ASP A 363 -3.88 -13.36 -31.31
CA ASP A 363 -3.88 -14.43 -32.32
C ASP A 363 -3.52 -13.92 -33.74
N GLY A 364 -2.53 -13.03 -33.82
CA GLY A 364 -2.03 -12.44 -35.07
C GLY A 364 -2.91 -11.33 -35.67
N LYS A 365 -4.04 -10.98 -35.06
CA LYS A 365 -4.91 -9.88 -35.51
C LYS A 365 -4.64 -8.61 -34.70
N LEU A 366 -4.48 -7.48 -35.38
CA LEU A 366 -4.31 -6.18 -34.73
C LEU A 366 -5.59 -5.81 -33.97
N GLU A 367 -5.49 -5.69 -32.65
CA GLU A 367 -6.60 -5.33 -31.76
C GLU A 367 -6.55 -3.83 -31.41
N LYS A 368 -5.35 -3.31 -31.17
CA LYS A 368 -5.17 -1.92 -30.73
C LYS A 368 -3.90 -1.31 -31.34
N GLU A 369 -4.00 -0.06 -31.76
CA GLU A 369 -2.87 0.78 -32.15
C GLU A 369 -2.93 2.11 -31.38
N GLU A 370 -1.83 2.48 -30.74
CA GLU A 370 -1.75 3.67 -29.89
C GLU A 370 -0.48 4.46 -30.21
N ARG A 371 -0.64 5.78 -30.39
CA ARG A 371 0.48 6.70 -30.56
C ARG A 371 0.73 7.46 -29.27
N PHE A 372 2.01 7.60 -28.92
CA PHE A 372 2.47 8.35 -27.77
C PHE A 372 3.46 9.42 -28.22
N ASP A 373 3.13 10.68 -27.95
CA ASP A 373 3.95 11.83 -28.33
C ASP A 373 4.72 12.40 -27.14
N SER A 374 5.93 12.87 -27.43
CA SER A 374 6.80 13.58 -26.51
C SER A 374 7.26 14.91 -27.10
N VAL A 375 7.25 15.95 -26.28
CA VAL A 375 7.73 17.29 -26.65
C VAL A 375 8.78 17.71 -25.63
N TYR A 376 9.97 18.02 -26.13
CA TYR A 376 11.12 18.39 -25.32
C TYR A 376 11.53 19.84 -25.62
N LYS A 377 11.59 20.65 -24.56
CA LYS A 377 12.16 22.00 -24.55
C LYS A 377 13.70 21.91 -24.62
N PRO A 378 14.38 23.03 -24.93
CA PRO A 378 15.83 23.10 -24.82
C PRO A 378 16.29 22.65 -23.43
N PRO A 379 17.40 21.91 -23.31
CA PRO A 379 18.02 21.65 -22.02
C PRO A 379 18.31 22.98 -21.31
N PRO A 380 18.13 23.05 -19.98
CA PRO A 380 18.58 24.22 -19.25
C PRO A 380 20.08 24.43 -19.42
N PRO A 381 20.56 25.67 -19.30
CA PRO A 381 21.98 25.92 -19.12
C PRO A 381 22.51 25.10 -17.94
N HIS A 382 23.76 24.63 -18.03
CA HIS A 382 24.45 23.95 -16.93
C HIS A 382 24.31 24.76 -15.62
N PRO A 383 24.14 24.11 -14.45
CA PRO A 383 23.53 24.77 -13.31
C PRO A 383 24.27 26.03 -12.85
N LEU A 384 23.49 27.10 -12.64
CA LEU A 384 23.75 28.18 -11.70
C LEU A 384 23.01 27.84 -10.39
N GLU A 385 23.71 28.09 -9.29
CA GLU A 385 23.33 28.04 -7.87
C GLU A 385 23.46 26.70 -7.11
N ARG A 386 24.34 26.79 -6.10
CA ARG A 386 24.58 25.84 -5.02
C ARG A 386 23.36 25.83 -4.10
N ASN A 387 22.99 24.66 -3.57
CA ASN A 387 21.88 24.53 -2.62
C ASN A 387 22.11 25.45 -1.40
N PRO A 388 21.15 26.30 -0.99
CA PRO A 388 21.28 27.10 0.23
C PRO A 388 21.28 26.29 1.53
N LEU A 389 21.03 24.98 1.46
CA LEU A 389 21.16 24.02 2.55
C LEU A 389 22.52 23.28 2.56
N GLU A 390 23.48 23.68 1.70
CA GLU A 390 24.90 23.30 1.81
C GLU A 390 25.72 24.25 2.70
#